data_AF-A0A243WIF0-F1
#
_entry.id   AF-A0A243WIF0-F1
#
_cell.length_a   1.000
_cell.length_b   1.000
_cell.length_c   1.000
_cell.angle_alpha   90.00
_cell.angle_beta   90.00
_cell.angle_gamma   90.00
#
_symmetry.space_group_name_H-M   'P 1'
#
loop_
_entity.id
_entity.type
_entity.pdbx_description
1 polymer ?
#
loop_
_entity_poly.entity_id
_entity_poly.type
_entity_poly.pdbx_seq_one_letter_code
_entity_poly.pdbx_strand_id
1 'polypeptide(L)'
;MIQDQTPRFAFGRRNYRLMFAGLAVLAIGFITMTLDKTEYGEGFLGITLGPILLVIGFIIEFFAIMVRPDNSAPVANETTTPTTVNQPLAPLSTPAAPARPTYKR
;
A
#
# COMPACT_ATOMS: atom_id res chain seq x y z
N MET A 1 5.31 -3.28 -24.26
CA MET A 1 5.16 -2.26 -23.20
C MET A 1 5.32 -3.00 -21.88
N ILE A 2 6.47 -2.84 -21.21
CA ILE A 2 6.67 -3.40 -19.86
C ILE A 2 6.13 -2.35 -18.91
N GLN A 3 5.07 -2.69 -18.17
CA GLN A 3 4.44 -1.78 -17.24
C GLN A 3 5.17 -1.91 -15.91
N ASP A 4 6.00 -0.92 -15.56
CA ASP A 4 6.65 -0.86 -14.26
C ASP A 4 5.59 -0.62 -13.18
N GLN A 5 5.14 -1.72 -12.58
CA GLN A 5 4.28 -1.73 -11.41
C GLN A 5 5.06 -1.15 -10.23
N THR A 6 4.98 0.16 -10.02
CA THR A 6 5.54 0.79 -8.82
C THR A 6 4.80 0.24 -7.61
N PRO A 7 5.49 -0.45 -6.68
CA PRO A 7 4.82 -1.10 -5.56
C PRO A 7 4.21 -0.04 -4.65
N ARG A 8 2.88 0.08 -4.70
CA ARG A 8 2.12 0.88 -3.74
C ARG A 8 2.02 0.09 -2.44
N PHE A 9 2.80 0.51 -1.45
CA PHE A 9 2.64 0.01 -0.08
C PHE A 9 1.25 0.34 0.45
N ALA A 10 0.64 -0.62 1.16
CA ALA A 10 -0.70 -0.47 1.74
C ALA A 10 -0.76 0.66 2.79
N PHE A 11 0.38 1.01 3.40
CA PHE A 11 0.46 1.95 4.51
C PHE A 11 1.67 2.88 4.39
N GLY A 12 1.53 4.10 4.93
CA GLY A 12 2.64 5.07 5.00
C GLY A 12 3.68 4.70 6.07
N ARG A 13 4.89 5.27 5.96
CA ARG A 13 6.04 5.00 6.88
C ARG A 13 5.70 5.14 8.37
N ARG A 14 4.86 6.12 8.73
CA ARG A 14 4.43 6.33 10.12
C ARG A 14 3.52 5.21 10.62
N ASN A 15 2.65 4.72 9.76
CA ASN A 15 1.70 3.67 10.10
C ASN A 15 2.38 2.31 10.25
N TYR A 16 3.43 2.06 9.47
CA TYR A 16 4.26 0.87 9.61
C TYR A 16 4.94 0.78 10.99
N ARG A 17 5.30 1.92 11.61
CA ARG A 17 5.84 1.93 12.99
C ARG A 17 4.78 1.56 14.02
N LEU A 18 3.54 2.00 13.84
CA LEU A 18 2.41 1.64 14.71
C LEU A 18 2.12 0.14 14.64
N MET A 19 2.13 -0.43 13.43
CA MET A 19 1.98 -1.87 13.21
C MET A 19 3.11 -2.66 13.92
N PHE A 20 4.36 -2.21 13.78
CA PHE A 20 5.48 -2.87 14.46
C PHE A 20 5.37 -2.76 16.00
N ALA A 21 4.89 -1.63 16.51
CA ALA A 21 4.64 -1.46 17.92
C ALA A 21 3.52 -2.39 18.43
N GLY A 22 2.42 -2.54 17.69
CA GLY A 22 1.34 -3.50 18.00
C GLY A 22 1.87 -4.94 18.06
N LEU A 23 2.66 -5.34 17.06
CA LEU A 23 3.31 -6.64 17.02
C LEU A 23 4.26 -6.87 18.20
N ALA A 24 5.03 -5.85 18.59
CA ALA A 24 5.91 -5.94 19.76
C ALA A 24 5.12 -6.17 21.06
N VAL A 25 3.97 -5.50 21.23
CA VAL A 25 3.09 -5.70 22.39
C VAL A 25 2.50 -7.12 22.41
N LEU A 26 2.05 -7.63 21.26
CA LEU A 26 1.58 -9.01 21.13
C LEU A 26 2.68 -10.01 21.51
N ALA A 27 3.88 -9.82 20.98
CA ALA A 27 5.03 -10.66 21.30
C ALA A 27 5.32 -10.64 22.81
N ILE A 28 5.31 -9.47 23.44
CA ILE A 28 5.47 -9.34 24.89
C ILE A 28 4.38 -10.12 25.63
N GLY A 29 3.11 -10.03 25.23
CA GLY A 29 2.02 -10.78 25.85
C GLY A 29 2.21 -12.30 25.81
N PHE A 30 2.63 -12.84 24.66
CA PHE A 30 2.95 -14.28 24.52
C PHE A 30 4.19 -14.67 25.31
N ILE A 31 5.23 -13.83 25.33
CA ILE A 31 6.44 -14.05 26.12
C ILE A 31 6.09 -14.05 27.61
N THR A 32 5.25 -13.13 28.09
CA THR A 32 4.81 -13.08 29.49
C THR A 32 4.08 -14.35 29.90
N MET A 33 3.20 -14.89 29.06
CA MET A 33 2.57 -16.21 29.32
C MET A 33 3.59 -17.34 29.39
N THR A 34 4.61 -17.31 28.54
CA THR A 34 5.64 -18.36 28.44
C THR A 34 6.66 -18.28 29.59
N LEU A 35 6.92 -17.08 30.10
CA LEU A 35 7.84 -16.85 31.23
C LEU A 35 7.19 -17.10 32.59
N ASP A 36 5.87 -17.24 32.65
CA ASP A 36 5.19 -17.55 33.91
C ASP A 36 5.68 -18.92 34.42
N LYS A 37 6.49 -18.87 35.49
CA LYS A 37 7.15 -20.05 36.09
C LYS A 37 6.24 -20.83 37.02
N THR A 38 4.97 -20.46 37.15
CA THR A 38 4.01 -21.24 37.93
C THR A 38 3.75 -22.58 37.22
N GLU A 39 3.82 -23.66 37.99
CA GLU A 39 3.86 -25.05 37.50
C GLU A 39 2.61 -25.48 36.70
N TYR A 40 1.54 -24.68 36.77
CA TYR A 40 0.28 -24.87 36.04
C TYR A 40 -0.14 -23.65 35.21
N GLY A 41 0.70 -22.63 35.08
CA GLY A 41 0.33 -21.36 34.43
C GLY A 41 -0.79 -20.58 35.15
N GLU A 42 -1.13 -20.97 36.38
CA GLU A 42 -2.10 -20.32 37.28
C GLU A 42 -1.59 -18.97 37.83
N GLY A 43 -0.37 -18.58 37.46
CA GLY A 43 0.17 -17.28 37.80
C GLY A 43 -0.71 -16.17 37.22
N PHE A 44 -0.92 -15.13 38.03
CA PHE A 44 -1.66 -13.94 37.62
C PHE A 44 -1.07 -13.30 36.34
N LEU A 45 0.24 -13.47 36.13
CA LEU A 45 0.94 -12.97 34.94
C LEU A 45 0.49 -13.71 33.67
N GLY A 46 0.34 -15.03 33.72
CA GLY A 46 -0.07 -15.85 32.59
C GLY A 46 -1.56 -15.76 32.29
N ILE A 47 -2.44 -15.93 33.29
CA ILE A 47 -3.90 -15.98 33.07
C ILE A 47 -4.54 -14.59 32.95
N THR A 48 -4.02 -13.58 33.66
CA THR A 48 -4.64 -12.24 33.66
C THR A 48 -3.85 -11.26 32.81
N LEU A 49 -2.55 -11.12 33.09
CA LEU A 49 -1.74 -10.10 32.43
C LEU A 49 -1.47 -10.44 30.94
N GLY A 50 -1.23 -11.72 30.64
CA GLY A 50 -1.04 -12.23 29.28
C GLY A 50 -2.21 -11.87 28.35
N PRO A 51 -3.45 -12.30 28.65
CA PRO A 51 -4.60 -12.01 27.78
C PRO A 51 -4.89 -10.51 27.68
N ILE A 52 -4.70 -9.75 28.76
CA ILE A 52 -4.88 -8.29 28.73
C ILE A 52 -3.90 -7.64 27.74
N LEU A 53 -2.63 -8.04 27.77
CA LEU A 53 -1.62 -7.55 26.83
C LEU A 53 -1.94 -7.95 25.39
N LEU A 54 -2.44 -9.16 25.16
CA LEU A 54 -2.88 -9.59 23.83
C LEU A 54 -4.05 -8.76 23.30
N VAL A 55 -5.06 -8.49 24.13
CA VAL A 55 -6.21 -7.66 23.75
C VAL A 55 -5.77 -6.23 23.43
N ILE A 56 -4.92 -5.63 24.28
CA ILE A 56 -4.37 -4.28 24.03
C ILE A 56 -3.55 -4.27 22.73
N GLY A 57 -2.70 -5.27 22.53
CA GLY A 57 -1.90 -5.41 21.31
C GLY A 57 -2.77 -5.51 20.05
N PHE A 58 -3.86 -6.29 20.11
CA PHE A 58 -4.83 -6.40 19.02
C PHE A 58 -5.57 -5.09 18.76
N ILE A 59 -5.96 -4.33 19.79
CA ILE A 59 -6.60 -3.02 19.63
C ILE A 59 -5.65 -2.04 18.95
N ILE A 60 -4.38 -2.02 19.36
CA ILE A 60 -3.34 -1.17 18.75
C ILE A 60 -3.15 -1.54 17.28
N GLU A 61 -3.05 -2.82 16.96
CA GLU A 61 -2.90 -3.30 15.59
C GLU A 61 -4.11 -2.95 14.71
N PHE A 62 -5.32 -3.15 15.24
CA PHE A 62 -6.56 -2.76 14.58
C PHE A 62 -6.60 -1.25 14.30
N PHE A 63 -6.21 -0.43 15.27
CA PHE A 63 -6.09 1.01 15.07
C PHE A 63 -4.98 1.38 14.10
N ALA A 64 -3.84 0.70 14.11
CA ALA A 64 -2.76 0.94 13.15
C ALA A 64 -3.24 0.68 11.72
N ILE A 65 -3.98 -0.39 11.46
CA ILE A 65 -4.52 -0.67 10.13
C ILE A 65 -5.56 0.39 9.72
N MET A 66 -6.41 0.82 10.66
CA MET A 66 -7.49 1.77 10.39
C MET A 66 -7.00 3.21 10.25
N VAL A 67 -5.95 3.61 10.99
CA VAL A 67 -5.42 4.97 11.00
C VAL A 67 -4.70 5.26 9.69
N ARG A 68 -5.39 5.99 8.83
CA ARG A 68 -4.84 6.52 7.60
C ARG A 68 -4.07 7.81 7.94
N PRO A 69 -2.83 7.99 7.46
CA PRO A 69 -2.07 9.20 7.77
C PRO A 69 -2.67 10.40 7.02
N ASP A 70 -3.20 11.38 7.76
CA ASP A 70 -3.81 12.61 7.19
C ASP A 70 -2.80 13.53 6.48
N ASN A 71 -1.49 13.28 6.63
CA ASN A 71 -0.45 14.13 6.07
C ASN A 71 0.73 13.29 5.58
N SER A 72 0.58 12.65 4.41
CA SER A 72 1.68 12.24 3.51
C SER A 72 1.11 11.44 2.33
N ALA A 73 0.23 12.05 1.55
CA ALA A 73 0.48 11.99 0.14
C ALA A 73 1.31 13.25 -0.16
N PRO A 74 2.58 13.16 -0.57
CA PRO A 74 2.91 13.90 -1.76
C PRO A 74 1.88 13.42 -2.77
N VAL A 75 0.77 14.15 -2.87
CA VAL A 75 -0.01 14.21 -4.10
C VAL A 75 1.06 14.31 -5.15
N ALA A 76 1.12 13.28 -6.01
CA ALA A 76 2.02 13.32 -7.13
C ALA A 76 1.86 14.72 -7.72
N ASN A 77 2.97 15.40 -7.96
CA ASN A 77 2.97 16.41 -8.99
C ASN A 77 2.59 15.63 -10.24
N GLU A 78 1.28 15.52 -10.44
CA GLU A 78 0.62 15.06 -11.61
C GLU A 78 0.92 16.13 -12.66
N THR A 79 2.15 16.10 -13.16
CA THR A 79 2.43 16.28 -14.58
C THR A 79 1.88 15.06 -15.34
N THR A 80 0.71 14.55 -14.95
CA THR A 80 -0.26 13.95 -15.84
C THR A 80 -0.98 15.14 -16.43
N THR A 81 -0.39 15.66 -17.51
CA THR A 81 -1.11 16.26 -18.62
C THR A 81 -2.44 15.52 -18.74
N PRO A 82 -3.59 16.10 -18.34
CA PRO A 82 -4.84 15.61 -18.88
C PRO A 82 -4.65 15.74 -20.38
N THR A 83 -4.70 14.61 -21.07
CA THR A 83 -4.81 14.57 -22.53
C THR A 83 -5.93 15.53 -22.89
N THR A 84 -5.56 16.77 -23.23
CA THR A 84 -6.45 17.73 -23.85
C THR A 84 -6.94 17.04 -25.10
N VAL A 85 -8.24 16.76 -25.07
CA VAL A 85 -9.05 16.34 -26.21
C VAL A 85 -8.77 17.31 -27.36
N ASN A 86 -7.84 16.94 -28.23
CA ASN A 86 -7.56 17.60 -29.52
C ASN A 86 -6.81 16.60 -30.40
N GLN A 87 -7.53 15.60 -30.90
CA GLN A 87 -7.21 15.01 -32.20
C GLN A 87 -7.91 15.83 -33.28
N PRO A 88 -7.17 16.54 -34.14
CA PRO A 88 -7.55 16.70 -35.53
C PRO A 88 -7.10 15.44 -36.28
N LEU A 89 -8.05 14.80 -36.96
CA LEU A 89 -7.83 13.61 -37.77
C LEU A 89 -6.98 13.92 -39.03
N ALA A 90 -5.86 13.18 -39.16
CA ALA A 90 -5.22 12.63 -40.39
C ALA A 90 -4.28 13.53 -41.25
N PRO A 91 -3.42 12.99 -42.17
CA PRO A 91 -3.05 11.57 -42.45
C PRO A 91 -1.54 11.25 -42.68
N LEU A 92 -1.24 9.94 -42.56
CA LEU A 92 -0.31 9.07 -43.31
C LEU A 92 0.86 9.68 -44.11
N SER A 93 2.06 9.18 -43.77
CA SER A 93 3.32 9.18 -44.53
C SER A 93 3.15 9.15 -46.05
N THR A 94 3.95 9.92 -46.77
CA THR A 94 4.13 9.87 -48.23
C THR A 94 4.78 8.54 -48.66
N PRO A 95 4.18 7.77 -49.58
CA PRO A 95 4.96 6.95 -50.48
C PRO A 95 4.52 7.15 -51.95
N ALA A 96 5.52 7.30 -52.81
CA ALA A 96 5.49 7.03 -54.24
C ALA A 96 4.51 7.85 -55.11
N ALA A 97 5.12 8.60 -56.03
CA ALA A 97 4.47 9.25 -57.17
C ALA A 97 3.56 8.27 -57.95
N PRO A 98 2.31 8.64 -58.28
CA PRO A 98 1.51 7.90 -59.24
C PRO A 98 1.94 8.26 -60.67
N ALA A 99 2.26 7.24 -61.46
CA ALA A 99 2.52 7.34 -62.89
C ALA A 99 1.29 7.90 -63.64
N ARG A 100 1.55 8.69 -64.70
CA ARG A 100 0.52 9.22 -65.61
C ARG A 100 -0.07 8.11 -66.48
N PRO A 101 -1.39 8.09 -66.68
CA PRO A 101 -1.94 7.89 -68.02
C PRO A 101 -2.98 8.96 -68.38
N THR A 102 -2.60 9.75 -69.38
CA THR A 102 -3.44 10.58 -70.25
C THR A 102 -4.59 9.76 -70.87
N TYR A 103 -5.85 10.23 -70.85
CA TYR A 103 -6.72 10.09 -72.03
C TYR A 103 -7.87 11.11 -72.15
N LYS A 104 -8.26 11.27 -73.43
CA LYS A 104 -9.01 12.29 -74.17
C LYS A 104 -10.37 12.75 -73.64
N ARG A 105 -10.67 14.02 -73.93
CA ARG A 105 -11.78 14.36 -74.82
C ARG A 105 -11.27 15.25 -75.95
#